data_AF-A0A523T7N4-F1
#
_entry.id   AF-A0A523T7N4-F1
#
_cell.length_a   1.000
_cell.length_b   1.000
_cell.length_c   1.000
_cell.angle_alpha   90.00
_cell.angle_beta   90.00
_cell.angle_gamma   90.00
#
_symmetry.space_group_name_H-M   'P 1'
#
loop_
_entity.id
_entity.type
_entity.pdbx_description
1 polymer ?
#
loop_
_entity_poly.entity_id
_entity_poly.type
_entity_poly.pdbx_seq_one_letter_code
_entity_poly.pdbx_strand_id
1 'polypeptide(L)'
;MKHKILAPTILLILFVSSSLISNASEPETIMPLADTYVDAFSADSPFGDSDYLEVSNYASGLSIITLMFDISKVSHVFNASSEIKLWLYCFYVASPHIVGIHWCVNNTWNEENLTFVSFSGFYRTNPEDVVRVDSIDVWYEWKVTNFVRNAVEENYEKITLTLEVKDTLEGPARSLFASKDQTPQDREYSPQLVFTYTETETNSPDIIIIVASGLTATAIIVFLAYKLSKRHKTKTRHHKIRSKSHLRGRQRVDVRTATT
;
A
#
# COMPACT_ATOMS: atom_id res chain seq x y z
N MET A 1 -30.07 34.65 -14.86
CA MET A 1 -28.86 34.57 -14.01
C MET A 1 -29.09 33.56 -12.87
N LYS A 2 -28.67 32.29 -13.01
CA LYS A 2 -28.80 31.26 -11.94
C LYS A 2 -27.62 30.28 -11.79
N HIS A 3 -26.53 30.40 -12.56
CA HIS A 3 -25.48 29.35 -12.65
C HIS A 3 -24.15 29.66 -11.93
N LYS A 4 -24.02 30.78 -11.20
CA LYS A 4 -22.73 31.22 -10.60
C LYS A 4 -22.45 30.74 -9.16
N ILE A 5 -23.24 29.82 -8.61
CA ILE A 5 -23.14 29.38 -7.19
C ILE A 5 -22.74 27.89 -7.05
N LEU A 6 -22.84 27.09 -8.11
CA LEU A 6 -22.60 25.63 -8.07
C LEU A 6 -21.11 25.22 -8.16
N ALA A 7 -20.26 26.02 -8.80
CA ALA A 7 -18.84 25.71 -8.96
C ALA A 7 -18.03 25.62 -7.63
N PRO A 8 -18.12 26.58 -6.68
CA PRO A 8 -17.25 26.56 -5.50
C PRO A 8 -17.56 25.42 -4.52
N THR A 9 -18.80 24.96 -4.43
CA THR A 9 -19.17 23.83 -3.56
C THR A 9 -18.66 22.49 -4.07
N ILE A 10 -18.65 22.26 -5.39
CA ILE A 10 -18.08 21.04 -5.99
C ILE A 10 -16.57 21.00 -5.77
N LEU A 11 -15.88 22.14 -5.94
CA LEU A 11 -14.44 22.25 -5.69
C LEU A 11 -14.08 21.96 -4.23
N LEU A 12 -14.90 22.44 -3.27
CA LEU A 12 -14.67 22.20 -1.84
C LEU A 12 -14.84 20.73 -1.45
N ILE A 13 -15.82 20.02 -2.03
CA ILE A 13 -16.04 18.59 -1.77
C ILE A 13 -14.84 17.77 -2.29
N LEU A 14 -14.37 18.07 -3.51
CA LEU A 14 -13.18 17.41 -4.07
C LEU A 14 -11.93 17.62 -3.22
N PHE A 15 -11.76 18.82 -2.64
CA PHE A 15 -10.60 19.15 -1.78
C PHE A 15 -10.64 18.48 -0.40
N VAL A 16 -11.82 18.12 0.11
CA VAL A 16 -11.97 17.35 1.35
C VAL A 16 -11.71 15.85 1.12
N SER A 17 -12.05 15.32 -0.06
CA SER A 17 -11.79 13.92 -0.42
C SER A 17 -10.33 13.60 -0.78
N SER A 18 -9.47 14.60 -1.00
CA SER A 18 -8.09 14.43 -1.46
C SER A 18 -7.02 14.34 -0.36
N SER A 19 -7.42 14.35 0.92
CA SER A 19 -6.50 14.58 2.05
C SER A 19 -6.41 13.43 3.06
N LEU A 20 -6.64 12.18 2.62
CA LEU A 20 -6.25 10.98 3.35
C LEU A 20 -4.87 10.51 2.85
N ILE A 21 -3.83 11.25 3.25
CA ILE A 21 -2.44 10.84 3.06
C ILE A 21 -2.13 9.84 4.18
N SER A 22 -2.27 8.54 3.90
CA SER A 22 -1.73 7.51 4.78
C SER A 22 -0.21 7.56 4.67
N ASN A 23 0.44 7.88 5.79
CA ASN A 23 1.88 7.73 5.90
C ASN A 23 2.18 6.23 6.02
N ALA A 24 3.05 5.72 5.15
CA ALA A 24 3.66 4.41 5.38
C ALA A 24 4.67 4.55 6.52
N SER A 25 4.69 3.58 7.43
CA SER A 25 5.80 3.43 8.37
C SER A 25 7.07 3.04 7.61
N GLU A 26 8.24 3.25 8.21
CA GLU A 26 9.47 2.64 7.71
C GLU A 26 9.33 1.10 7.75
N PRO A 27 9.78 0.37 6.71
CA PRO A 27 9.62 -1.07 6.65
C PRO A 27 10.49 -1.78 7.70
N GLU A 28 9.89 -2.73 8.41
CA GLU A 28 10.59 -3.60 9.36
C GLU A 28 11.13 -4.81 8.60
N THR A 29 12.45 -5.02 8.59
CA THR A 29 13.10 -6.12 7.88
C THR A 29 13.70 -7.14 8.85
N ILE A 30 13.35 -8.41 8.67
CA ILE A 30 13.85 -9.54 9.46
C ILE A 30 14.72 -10.44 8.57
N MET A 31 15.95 -10.71 9.02
CA MET A 31 16.87 -11.66 8.39
C MET A 31 16.51 -13.10 8.81
N PRO A 32 16.82 -14.14 8.00
CA PRO A 32 16.62 -15.53 8.42
C PRO A 32 17.41 -15.86 9.69
N LEU A 33 16.79 -16.65 10.58
CA LEU A 33 17.48 -17.43 11.60
C LEU A 33 18.29 -18.57 10.95
N ALA A 34 17.74 -19.14 9.89
CA ALA A 34 18.36 -20.20 9.11
C ALA A 34 17.88 -20.18 7.66
N ASP A 35 18.74 -20.56 6.72
CA ASP A 35 18.42 -20.73 5.30
C ASP A 35 19.33 -21.78 4.66
N THR A 36 18.73 -22.62 3.82
CA THR A 36 19.43 -23.65 3.05
C THR A 36 18.57 -24.11 1.87
N TYR A 37 19.04 -25.09 1.10
CA TYR A 37 18.21 -25.82 0.16
C TYR A 37 18.38 -27.33 0.32
N VAL A 38 17.40 -28.09 -0.16
CA VAL A 38 17.51 -29.55 -0.26
C VAL A 38 17.43 -29.98 -1.71
N ASP A 39 18.33 -30.85 -2.15
CA ASP A 39 18.42 -31.38 -3.52
C ASP A 39 18.09 -32.87 -3.57
N ALA A 40 17.16 -33.25 -4.47
CA ALA A 40 16.76 -34.63 -4.71
C ALA A 40 17.84 -35.52 -5.36
N PHE A 41 18.83 -34.94 -6.05
CA PHE A 41 19.94 -35.69 -6.64
C PHE A 41 20.96 -36.12 -5.57
N SER A 42 21.21 -35.23 -4.59
CA SER A 42 22.11 -35.41 -3.45
C SER A 42 21.35 -35.69 -2.15
N ALA A 43 20.34 -36.57 -2.20
CA ALA A 43 19.22 -36.57 -1.25
C ALA A 43 19.56 -36.73 0.24
N ASP A 44 20.69 -37.35 0.57
CA ASP A 44 21.21 -37.54 1.94
C ASP A 44 22.21 -36.47 2.39
N SER A 45 22.52 -35.47 1.55
CA SER A 45 23.45 -34.38 1.87
C SER A 45 22.71 -33.14 2.41
N PRO A 46 23.18 -32.54 3.52
CA PRO A 46 22.79 -31.19 3.91
C PRO A 46 23.57 -30.16 3.11
N PHE A 47 22.97 -28.99 2.87
CA PHE A 47 23.57 -27.86 2.16
C PHE A 47 23.65 -26.60 3.03
N GLY A 48 23.69 -26.79 4.36
CA GLY A 48 23.70 -25.70 5.35
C GLY A 48 24.80 -24.65 5.13
N ASP A 49 26.04 -25.10 4.91
CA ASP A 49 27.21 -24.23 4.74
C ASP A 49 27.31 -23.56 3.34
N SER A 50 26.21 -23.49 2.58
CA SER A 50 26.22 -22.95 1.21
C SER A 50 26.04 -21.42 1.19
N ASP A 51 26.91 -20.73 0.46
CA ASP A 51 26.79 -19.28 0.19
C ASP A 51 25.64 -18.96 -0.79
N TYR A 52 25.01 -19.96 -1.39
CA TYR A 52 23.83 -19.83 -2.25
C TYR A 52 22.69 -20.78 -1.89
N LEU A 53 21.50 -20.41 -2.34
CA LEU A 53 20.26 -21.16 -2.24
C LEU A 53 19.79 -21.54 -3.65
N GLU A 54 19.43 -22.80 -3.88
CA GLU A 54 18.94 -23.27 -5.19
C GLU A 54 17.46 -23.68 -5.16
N VAL A 55 16.69 -23.16 -6.12
CA VAL A 55 15.40 -23.76 -6.51
C VAL A 55 15.50 -24.30 -7.94
N SER A 56 15.07 -25.55 -8.14
CA SER A 56 15.18 -26.19 -9.45
C SER A 56 14.16 -27.30 -9.66
N ASN A 57 13.83 -27.59 -10.92
CA ASN A 57 13.05 -28.74 -11.32
C ASN A 57 13.41 -29.06 -12.79
N TYR A 58 14.29 -30.02 -12.97
CA TYR A 58 14.75 -30.51 -14.27
C TYR A 58 15.10 -32.00 -14.19
N ALA A 59 15.37 -32.62 -15.34
CA ALA A 59 15.46 -34.08 -15.49
C ALA A 59 16.54 -34.79 -14.64
N SER A 60 17.40 -34.04 -13.94
CA SER A 60 18.42 -34.58 -13.01
C SER A 60 18.55 -33.78 -11.70
N GLY A 61 17.52 -33.03 -11.29
CA GLY A 61 17.54 -32.24 -10.06
C GLY A 61 16.19 -31.62 -9.69
N LEU A 62 15.83 -31.73 -8.41
CA LEU A 62 14.73 -31.00 -7.79
C LEU A 62 15.29 -30.38 -6.51
N SER A 63 15.56 -29.08 -6.55
CA SER A 63 16.08 -28.30 -5.43
C SER A 63 14.97 -27.43 -4.84
N ILE A 64 14.87 -27.39 -3.51
CA ILE A 64 13.83 -26.65 -2.78
C ILE A 64 14.52 -25.81 -1.69
N ILE A 65 14.36 -24.48 -1.78
CA ILE A 65 14.88 -23.53 -0.79
C ILE A 65 14.00 -23.61 0.47
N THR A 66 14.64 -23.57 1.65
CA THR A 66 13.99 -23.57 2.97
C THR A 66 14.57 -22.46 3.83
N LEU A 67 13.74 -21.53 4.30
CA LEU A 67 14.11 -20.35 5.07
C LEU A 67 13.32 -20.32 6.38
N MET A 68 13.94 -20.05 7.52
CA MET A 68 13.28 -19.92 8.82
C MET A 68 13.53 -18.53 9.41
N PHE A 69 12.48 -17.83 9.82
CA PHE A 69 12.55 -16.48 10.41
C PHE A 69 12.05 -16.47 11.86
N ASP A 70 12.62 -15.60 12.70
CA ASP A 70 12.09 -15.26 14.02
C ASP A 70 10.95 -14.24 13.86
N ILE A 71 9.72 -14.63 14.22
CA ILE A 71 8.55 -13.74 14.21
C ILE A 71 8.04 -13.42 15.63
N SER A 72 8.69 -13.96 16.67
CA SER A 72 8.32 -13.71 18.08
C SER A 72 8.38 -12.24 18.51
N LYS A 73 9.13 -11.42 17.75
CA LYS A 73 9.34 -9.98 18.01
C LYS A 73 8.48 -9.05 17.15
N VAL A 74 7.66 -9.59 16.24
CA VAL A 74 6.77 -8.79 15.38
C VAL A 74 5.69 -8.13 16.26
N SER A 75 6.00 -6.92 16.73
CA SER A 75 5.21 -6.22 17.75
C SER A 75 3.96 -5.53 17.22
N HIS A 76 3.79 -5.50 15.90
CA HIS A 76 2.74 -4.77 15.20
C HIS A 76 1.45 -5.57 15.05
N VAL A 77 0.32 -4.98 15.46
CA VAL A 77 -1.01 -5.54 15.20
C VAL A 77 -1.31 -5.42 13.71
N PHE A 78 -1.33 -6.54 12.99
CA PHE A 78 -1.63 -6.56 11.56
C PHE A 78 -2.99 -5.93 11.25
N ASN A 79 -2.98 -4.84 10.48
CA ASN A 79 -4.18 -4.22 9.97
C ASN A 79 -4.50 -4.74 8.54
N ALA A 80 -5.66 -4.34 8.00
CA ALA A 80 -6.10 -4.77 6.68
C ALA A 80 -5.19 -4.29 5.52
N SER A 81 -4.26 -3.38 5.79
CA SER A 81 -3.35 -2.75 4.82
C SER A 81 -1.87 -2.95 5.18
N SER A 82 -1.57 -3.94 6.03
CA SER A 82 -0.22 -4.46 6.27
C SER A 82 0.14 -5.46 5.17
N GLU A 83 1.30 -5.30 4.55
CA GLU A 83 1.82 -6.21 3.52
C GLU A 83 3.18 -6.77 3.96
N ILE A 84 3.38 -8.07 3.79
CA ILE A 84 4.58 -8.80 4.19
C ILE A 84 5.06 -9.62 3.00
N LYS A 85 6.35 -9.47 2.67
CA LYS A 85 6.98 -10.09 1.50
C LYS A 85 8.30 -10.75 1.88
N LEU A 86 8.60 -11.89 1.26
CA LEU A 86 9.95 -12.41 1.18
C LEU A 86 10.66 -11.77 -0.01
N TRP A 87 11.87 -11.27 0.20
CA TRP A 87 12.79 -10.79 -0.83
C TRP A 87 14.01 -11.72 -0.92
N LEU A 88 14.38 -12.10 -2.15
CA LEU A 88 15.60 -12.85 -2.46
C LEU A 88 16.33 -12.22 -3.65
N TYR A 89 17.64 -12.01 -3.54
CA TYR A 89 18.47 -11.56 -4.67
C TYR A 89 18.90 -12.74 -5.54
N CYS A 90 18.59 -12.69 -6.84
CA CYS A 90 18.93 -13.74 -7.79
C CYS A 90 20.14 -13.35 -8.65
N PHE A 91 21.17 -14.20 -8.66
CA PHE A 91 22.40 -13.99 -9.44
C PHE A 91 22.57 -15.01 -10.59
N TYR A 92 21.68 -16.01 -10.70
CA TYR A 92 21.72 -16.98 -11.78
C TYR A 92 20.32 -17.52 -12.12
N VAL A 93 19.99 -17.55 -13.40
CA VAL A 93 18.80 -18.22 -13.95
C VAL A 93 19.21 -19.01 -15.19
N ALA A 94 18.90 -20.31 -15.23
CA ALA A 94 19.21 -21.16 -16.39
C ALA A 94 18.21 -20.96 -17.55
N SER A 95 16.93 -20.83 -17.24
CA SER A 95 15.84 -20.50 -18.18
C SER A 95 14.60 -20.01 -17.40
N PRO A 96 13.66 -19.27 -18.03
CA PRO A 96 12.46 -18.75 -17.36
C PRO A 96 11.57 -19.84 -16.73
N HIS A 97 11.17 -19.64 -15.48
CA HIS A 97 10.29 -20.57 -14.75
C HIS A 97 9.41 -19.84 -13.72
N ILE A 98 8.38 -20.53 -13.21
CA ILE A 98 7.52 -20.02 -12.13
C ILE A 98 7.94 -20.66 -10.81
N VAL A 99 8.15 -19.85 -9.78
CA VAL A 99 8.50 -20.27 -8.41
C VAL A 99 7.40 -19.85 -7.46
N GLY A 100 6.84 -20.81 -6.71
CA GLY A 100 5.82 -20.58 -5.70
C GLY A 100 6.38 -20.65 -4.28
N ILE A 101 5.87 -19.79 -3.39
CA ILE A 101 6.23 -19.78 -1.97
C ILE A 101 5.18 -20.48 -1.12
N HIS A 102 5.63 -21.32 -0.19
CA HIS A 102 4.78 -22.12 0.70
C HIS A 102 5.15 -21.89 2.17
N TRP A 103 4.19 -22.08 3.06
CA TRP A 103 4.46 -22.25 4.49
C TRP A 103 4.73 -23.73 4.77
N CYS A 104 5.87 -24.01 5.38
CA CYS A 104 6.16 -25.29 6.02
C CYS A 104 5.93 -25.17 7.53
N VAL A 105 5.08 -26.04 8.08
CA VAL A 105 4.69 -26.00 9.51
C VAL A 105 5.80 -26.55 10.43
N ASN A 106 6.73 -27.34 9.87
CA ASN A 106 7.84 -27.97 10.59
C ASN A 106 8.99 -26.98 10.85
N ASN A 107 8.91 -26.19 11.94
CA ASN A 107 9.96 -25.24 12.37
C ASN A 107 11.09 -25.88 13.22
N THR A 108 11.36 -27.17 13.09
CA THR A 108 12.25 -27.95 13.98
C THR A 108 13.58 -28.37 13.33
N TRP A 109 13.89 -27.84 12.15
CA TRP A 109 15.09 -28.18 11.38
C TRP A 109 16.28 -27.27 11.73
N ASN A 110 17.45 -27.64 11.22
CA ASN A 110 18.67 -26.83 11.23
C ASN A 110 19.51 -27.15 9.97
N GLU A 111 20.38 -26.23 9.60
CA GLU A 111 21.24 -26.26 8.41
C GLU A 111 22.16 -27.48 8.33
N GLU A 112 22.79 -27.84 9.44
CA GLU A 112 23.76 -28.95 9.53
C GLU A 112 23.15 -30.32 9.19
N ASN A 113 21.83 -30.48 9.35
CA ASN A 113 21.15 -31.79 9.31
C ASN A 113 19.95 -31.86 8.36
N LEU A 114 19.52 -30.77 7.71
CA LEU A 114 18.37 -30.81 6.80
C LEU A 114 18.76 -31.40 5.44
N THR A 115 18.35 -32.65 5.21
CA THR A 115 18.53 -33.38 3.94
C THR A 115 17.20 -33.50 3.18
N PHE A 116 17.23 -33.74 1.87
CA PHE A 116 16.00 -33.95 1.08
C PHE A 116 15.17 -35.13 1.61
N VAL A 117 15.82 -36.22 2.04
CA VAL A 117 15.14 -37.35 2.68
C VAL A 117 14.38 -36.91 3.93
N SER A 118 15.01 -36.14 4.83
CA SER A 118 14.36 -35.66 6.06
C SER A 118 13.22 -34.66 5.78
N PHE A 119 13.42 -33.75 4.83
CA PHE A 119 12.45 -32.74 4.41
C PHE A 119 11.24 -33.33 3.65
N SER A 120 11.40 -34.49 3.01
CA SER A 120 10.31 -35.16 2.28
C SER A 120 9.09 -35.48 3.15
N GLY A 121 9.28 -35.66 4.47
CA GLY A 121 8.21 -35.88 5.43
C GLY A 121 7.53 -34.61 5.96
N PHE A 122 8.00 -33.42 5.60
CA PHE A 122 7.46 -32.15 6.12
C PHE A 122 6.22 -31.70 5.35
N TYR A 123 5.19 -31.28 6.10
CA TYR A 123 3.98 -30.71 5.50
C TYR A 123 4.22 -29.28 5.01
N ARG A 124 3.72 -29.00 3.80
CA ARG A 124 3.75 -27.70 3.12
C ARG A 124 2.34 -27.38 2.62
N THR A 125 1.95 -26.10 2.73
CA THR A 125 0.65 -25.60 2.25
C THR A 125 0.56 -25.59 0.71
N ASN A 126 -0.59 -25.21 0.16
CA ASN A 126 -0.62 -24.61 -1.18
C ASN A 126 0.16 -23.27 -1.17
N PRO A 127 0.69 -22.78 -2.30
CA PRO A 127 1.45 -21.54 -2.31
C PRO A 127 0.55 -20.31 -2.09
N GLU A 128 1.04 -19.29 -1.39
CA GLU A 128 0.34 -17.99 -1.25
C GLU A 128 0.55 -17.12 -2.50
N ASP A 129 1.75 -17.15 -3.06
CA ASP A 129 2.15 -16.34 -4.22
C ASP A 129 3.06 -17.12 -5.17
N VAL A 130 3.06 -16.73 -6.44
CA VAL A 130 3.78 -17.38 -7.55
C VAL A 130 4.42 -16.34 -8.47
N VAL A 131 5.75 -16.36 -8.54
CA VAL A 131 6.56 -15.34 -9.22
C VAL A 131 7.28 -15.97 -10.41
N ARG A 132 7.37 -15.22 -11.52
CA ARG A 132 8.17 -15.60 -12.68
C ARG A 132 9.63 -15.18 -12.47
N VAL A 133 10.52 -16.16 -12.43
CA VAL A 133 11.98 -15.98 -12.34
C VAL A 133 12.58 -16.18 -13.73
N ASP A 134 13.17 -15.12 -14.29
CA ASP A 134 13.65 -15.06 -15.67
C ASP A 134 14.83 -14.11 -15.91
N SER A 135 15.30 -13.41 -14.88
CA SER A 135 16.31 -12.35 -14.93
C SER A 135 17.35 -12.54 -13.81
N ILE A 136 18.58 -12.07 -14.03
CA ILE A 136 19.67 -12.08 -13.05
C ILE A 136 19.97 -10.65 -12.57
N ASP A 137 20.70 -10.56 -11.46
CA ASP A 137 21.09 -9.31 -10.78
C ASP A 137 19.89 -8.46 -10.35
N VAL A 138 18.85 -9.14 -9.86
CA VAL A 138 17.58 -8.53 -9.42
C VAL A 138 17.07 -9.14 -8.12
N TRP A 139 16.35 -8.34 -7.35
CA TRP A 139 15.51 -8.79 -6.25
C TRP A 139 14.19 -9.34 -6.78
N TYR A 140 13.82 -10.55 -6.34
CA TYR A 140 12.48 -11.11 -6.50
C TYR A 140 11.70 -11.04 -5.19
N GLU A 141 10.43 -10.67 -5.28
CA GLU A 141 9.53 -10.49 -4.13
C GLU A 141 8.36 -11.48 -4.20
N TRP A 142 8.11 -12.25 -3.13
CA TRP A 142 6.90 -13.08 -2.98
C TRP A 142 6.07 -12.59 -1.80
N LYS A 143 4.75 -12.51 -1.97
CA LYS A 143 3.82 -12.18 -0.89
C LYS A 143 3.63 -13.37 0.06
N VAL A 144 3.80 -13.12 1.37
CA VAL A 144 3.65 -14.10 2.46
C VAL A 144 2.81 -13.55 3.62
N THR A 145 1.90 -12.64 3.29
CA THR A 145 1.15 -11.83 4.26
C THR A 145 0.16 -12.67 5.05
N ASN A 146 -0.47 -13.67 4.41
CA ASN A 146 -1.41 -14.57 5.07
C ASN A 146 -0.66 -15.65 5.85
N PHE A 147 0.44 -16.21 5.32
CA PHE A 147 1.28 -17.17 6.05
C PHE A 147 1.83 -16.58 7.37
N VAL A 148 2.45 -15.40 7.32
CA VAL A 148 3.03 -14.78 8.53
C VAL A 148 1.91 -14.35 9.50
N ARG A 149 0.78 -13.84 9.01
CA ARG A 149 -0.37 -13.51 9.86
C ARG A 149 -0.92 -14.74 10.58
N ASN A 150 -1.20 -15.82 9.84
CA ASN A 150 -1.71 -17.06 10.41
C ASN A 150 -0.73 -17.65 11.43
N ALA A 151 0.57 -17.62 11.15
CA ALA A 151 1.60 -18.08 12.09
C ALA A 151 1.59 -17.26 13.40
N VAL A 152 1.43 -15.93 13.35
CA VAL A 152 1.29 -15.10 14.57
C VAL A 152 -0.05 -15.33 15.27
N GLU A 153 -1.16 -15.45 14.55
CA GLU A 153 -2.48 -15.74 15.13
C GLU A 153 -2.54 -17.13 15.80
N GLU A 154 -1.81 -18.11 15.27
CA GLU A 154 -1.61 -19.44 15.87
C GLU A 154 -0.49 -19.49 16.94
N ASN A 155 0.15 -18.34 17.24
CA ASN A 155 1.19 -18.16 18.28
C ASN A 155 2.52 -18.90 18.00
N TYR A 156 2.93 -19.02 16.74
CA TYR A 156 4.27 -19.48 16.38
C TYR A 156 5.32 -18.39 16.63
N GLU A 157 6.40 -18.75 17.33
CA GLU A 157 7.59 -17.89 17.46
C GLU A 157 8.43 -17.80 16.16
N LYS A 158 8.26 -18.77 15.25
CA LYS A 158 9.04 -18.93 14.02
C LYS A 158 8.18 -19.36 12.86
N ILE A 159 8.57 -18.96 11.65
CA ILE A 159 7.95 -19.41 10.40
C ILE A 159 9.00 -19.97 9.45
N THR A 160 8.73 -21.13 8.85
CA THR A 160 9.52 -21.72 7.77
C THR A 160 8.82 -21.50 6.44
N LEU A 161 9.46 -20.76 5.54
CA LEU A 161 9.02 -20.51 4.17
C LEU A 161 9.83 -21.38 3.22
N THR A 162 9.18 -22.01 2.23
CA THR A 162 9.85 -22.88 1.25
C THR A 162 9.50 -22.49 -0.17
N LEU A 163 10.48 -22.46 -1.07
CA LEU A 163 10.30 -22.06 -2.47
C LEU A 163 10.49 -23.25 -3.41
N GLU A 164 9.54 -23.44 -4.32
CA GLU A 164 9.47 -24.58 -5.23
C GLU A 164 9.11 -24.13 -6.64
N VAL A 165 9.70 -24.77 -7.67
CA VAL A 165 9.22 -24.59 -9.05
C VAL A 165 7.77 -25.08 -9.17
N LYS A 166 6.93 -24.30 -9.84
CA LYS A 166 5.53 -24.62 -10.15
C LYS A 166 5.27 -24.88 -11.63
N ASP A 167 6.03 -24.20 -12.51
CA ASP A 167 5.92 -24.40 -13.95
C ASP A 167 7.27 -24.17 -14.63
N THR A 168 7.57 -24.99 -15.63
CA THR A 168 8.80 -24.99 -16.42
C THR A 168 8.48 -24.43 -17.80
N LEU A 169 8.67 -23.14 -18.00
CA LEU A 169 8.16 -22.44 -19.19
C LEU A 169 8.99 -22.77 -20.44
N GLU A 170 10.31 -22.69 -20.32
CA GLU A 170 11.27 -23.02 -21.36
C GLU A 170 12.49 -23.70 -20.70
N GLY A 171 12.99 -24.79 -21.29
CA GLY A 171 14.26 -25.41 -20.84
C GLY A 171 14.26 -25.93 -19.39
N PRO A 172 15.45 -26.03 -18.76
CA PRO A 172 15.59 -26.46 -17.37
C PRO A 172 15.28 -25.31 -16.40
N ALA A 173 14.29 -25.51 -15.53
CA ALA A 173 14.05 -24.58 -14.42
C ALA A 173 15.14 -24.75 -13.34
N ARG A 174 16.00 -23.75 -13.22
CA ARG A 174 17.00 -23.63 -12.15
C ARG A 174 17.32 -22.16 -11.93
N SER A 175 17.28 -21.70 -10.68
CA SER A 175 17.78 -20.38 -10.27
C SER A 175 18.54 -20.46 -8.96
N LEU A 176 19.54 -19.59 -8.81
CA LEU A 176 20.34 -19.44 -7.59
C LEU A 176 20.12 -18.06 -6.97
N PHE A 177 20.02 -18.04 -5.65
CA PHE A 177 19.83 -16.84 -4.84
C PHE A 177 20.89 -16.76 -3.75
N ALA A 178 21.16 -15.55 -3.25
CA ALA A 178 22.09 -15.33 -2.14
C ALA A 178 21.59 -15.94 -0.82
N SER A 179 22.50 -16.56 -0.06
CA SER A 179 22.30 -17.06 1.32
C SER A 179 22.58 -15.97 2.37
N LYS A 180 22.24 -16.19 3.65
CA LYS A 180 22.79 -15.41 4.78
C LYS A 180 24.31 -15.57 4.93
N ASP A 181 24.85 -16.72 4.52
CA ASP A 181 26.27 -17.08 4.67
C ASP A 181 27.13 -16.60 3.49
N GLN A 182 26.56 -15.74 2.65
CA GLN A 182 27.29 -14.88 1.72
C GLN A 182 28.49 -14.16 2.38
N THR A 183 29.46 -13.81 1.54
CA THR A 183 30.70 -13.19 2.01
C THR A 183 30.42 -11.89 2.79
N PRO A 184 31.27 -11.45 3.71
CA PRO A 184 31.04 -10.22 4.49
C PRO A 184 30.81 -8.96 3.65
N GLN A 185 31.22 -8.97 2.38
CA GLN A 185 30.99 -7.92 1.39
C GLN A 185 29.57 -7.98 0.79
N ASP A 186 29.03 -9.19 0.61
CA ASP A 186 27.82 -9.48 -0.19
C ASP A 186 26.57 -9.70 0.69
N ARG A 187 26.68 -9.49 2.00
CA ARG A 187 25.58 -9.61 2.98
C ARG A 187 24.41 -8.66 2.77
N GLU A 188 24.52 -7.67 1.91
CA GLU A 188 23.38 -6.86 1.49
C GLU A 188 22.38 -7.65 0.62
N TYR A 189 22.82 -8.75 -0.01
CA TYR A 189 22.00 -9.62 -0.86
C TYR A 189 21.29 -10.77 -0.13
N SER A 190 21.59 -10.97 1.16
CA SER A 190 21.01 -12.06 1.95
C SER A 190 19.48 -11.97 2.09
N PRO A 191 18.77 -13.10 2.29
CA PRO A 191 17.31 -13.16 2.32
C PRO A 191 16.67 -12.20 3.34
N GLN A 192 15.54 -11.60 2.99
CA GLN A 192 14.86 -10.60 3.81
C GLN A 192 13.35 -10.84 3.87
N LEU A 193 12.79 -10.90 5.07
CA LEU A 193 11.34 -10.86 5.30
C LEU A 193 10.96 -9.41 5.65
N VAL A 194 10.33 -8.71 4.71
CA VAL A 194 10.07 -7.27 4.76
C VAL A 194 8.59 -7.02 5.08
N PHE A 195 8.35 -6.26 6.15
CA PHE A 195 7.03 -5.87 6.63
C PHE A 195 6.77 -4.39 6.31
N THR A 196 5.75 -4.13 5.50
CA THR A 196 5.27 -2.78 5.18
C THR A 196 3.97 -2.52 5.94
N TYR A 197 4.00 -1.59 6.90
CA TYR A 197 2.82 -1.14 7.62
C TYR A 197 2.36 0.22 7.07
N THR A 198 1.10 0.32 6.68
CA THR A 198 0.46 1.62 6.40
C THR A 198 -0.33 2.06 7.62
N GLU A 199 -0.01 3.25 8.14
CA GLU A 199 -0.78 3.82 9.24
C GLU A 199 -2.06 4.44 8.68
N THR A 200 -3.21 3.95 9.16
CA THR A 200 -4.46 4.69 9.06
C THR A 200 -4.42 5.80 10.11
N GLU A 201 -4.03 7.01 9.70
CA GLU A 201 -4.09 8.20 10.57
C GLU A 201 -5.47 8.30 11.24
N THR A 202 -5.51 8.05 12.55
CA THR A 202 -6.76 8.00 13.31
C THR A 202 -7.17 9.42 13.68
N ASN A 203 -7.54 10.20 12.66
CA ASN A 203 -7.98 11.60 12.70
C ASN A 203 -7.35 12.41 13.83
N SER A 204 -6.11 12.88 13.64
CA SER A 204 -5.48 13.83 14.58
C SER A 204 -6.47 14.94 14.96
N PRO A 205 -6.53 15.38 16.23
CA PRO A 205 -7.39 16.49 16.64
C PRO A 205 -7.12 17.75 15.80
N ASP A 206 -5.92 17.91 15.24
CA ASP A 206 -5.61 19.00 14.30
C ASP A 206 -6.43 18.93 12.99
N ILE A 207 -6.75 17.74 12.47
CA ILE A 207 -7.62 17.60 11.30
C ILE A 207 -9.06 18.06 11.64
N ILE A 208 -9.55 17.73 12.84
CA ILE A 208 -10.85 18.19 13.32
C ILE A 208 -10.85 19.73 13.48
N ILE A 209 -9.76 20.29 14.01
CA ILE A 209 -9.56 21.75 14.16
C ILE A 209 -9.49 22.42 12.77
N ILE A 210 -8.77 21.85 11.80
CA ILE A 210 -8.66 22.35 10.43
C ILE A 210 -10.04 22.36 9.75
N VAL A 211 -10.80 21.27 9.81
CA VAL A 211 -12.16 21.19 9.24
C VAL A 211 -13.11 22.20 9.93
N ALA A 212 -13.05 22.32 11.26
CA ALA A 212 -13.82 23.31 12.00
C ALA A 212 -13.44 24.77 11.64
N SER A 213 -12.15 25.04 11.39
CA SER A 213 -11.66 26.34 10.95
C SER A 213 -12.15 26.69 9.53
N GLY A 214 -12.18 25.72 8.61
CA GLY A 214 -12.71 25.90 7.25
C GLY A 214 -14.22 26.17 7.24
N LEU A 215 -14.98 25.45 8.07
CA LEU A 215 -16.42 25.66 8.24
C LEU A 215 -16.75 27.02 8.87
N THR A 216 -15.97 27.47 9.86
CA THR A 216 -16.18 28.80 10.47
C THR A 216 -15.75 29.93 9.53
N ALA A 217 -14.63 29.79 8.80
CA ALA A 217 -14.20 30.76 7.80
C ALA A 217 -15.23 30.93 6.66
N THR A 218 -15.76 29.82 6.12
CA THR A 218 -16.81 29.87 5.09
C THR A 218 -18.11 30.49 5.61
N ALA A 219 -18.54 30.17 6.85
CA ALA A 219 -19.68 30.82 7.48
C ALA A 219 -19.49 32.35 7.64
N ILE A 220 -18.30 32.80 8.03
CA ILE A 220 -17.95 34.23 8.14
C ILE A 220 -18.02 34.91 6.76
N ILE A 221 -17.46 34.29 5.71
CA ILE A 221 -17.49 34.82 4.33
C ILE A 221 -18.94 34.96 3.83
N VAL A 222 -19.78 33.94 4.03
CA VAL A 222 -21.20 33.96 3.66
C VAL A 222 -21.97 35.06 4.43
N PHE A 223 -21.71 35.21 5.74
CA PHE A 223 -22.32 36.24 6.57
C PHE A 223 -21.92 37.66 6.15
N LEU A 224 -20.64 37.89 5.83
CA LEU A 224 -20.13 39.17 5.33
C LEU A 224 -20.75 39.51 3.96
N ALA A 225 -20.78 38.56 3.02
CA ALA A 225 -21.41 38.74 1.71
C ALA A 225 -22.91 39.06 1.83
N TYR A 226 -23.64 38.37 2.72
CA TYR A 226 -25.04 38.66 3.03
C TYR A 226 -25.23 40.07 3.61
N LYS A 227 -24.39 40.47 4.58
CA LYS A 227 -24.45 41.78 5.25
C LYS A 227 -24.16 42.93 4.28
N LEU A 228 -23.22 42.77 3.34
CA LEU A 228 -22.93 43.73 2.27
C LEU A 228 -24.07 43.81 1.25
N SER A 229 -24.59 42.67 0.79
CA SER A 229 -25.76 42.59 -0.12
C SER A 229 -26.99 43.29 0.47
N LYS A 230 -27.26 43.11 1.77
CA LYS A 230 -28.35 43.77 2.50
C LYS A 230 -28.15 45.29 2.57
N ARG A 231 -26.92 45.78 2.82
CA ARG A 231 -26.58 47.22 2.81
C ARG A 231 -26.78 47.88 1.44
N HIS A 232 -26.53 47.17 0.33
CA HIS A 232 -26.76 47.74 -1.00
C HIS A 232 -28.26 47.98 -1.29
N LYS A 233 -29.13 47.05 -0.87
CA LYS A 233 -30.58 47.14 -1.11
C LYS A 233 -31.29 48.27 -0.33
N THR A 234 -30.73 48.74 0.79
CA THR A 234 -31.30 49.86 1.55
C THR A 234 -31.09 51.21 0.86
N LYS A 235 -29.90 51.46 0.27
CA LYS A 235 -29.61 52.72 -0.43
C LYS A 235 -30.55 52.98 -1.61
N THR A 236 -30.90 51.93 -2.38
CA THR A 236 -31.80 52.05 -3.55
C THR A 236 -33.24 52.42 -3.20
N ARG A 237 -33.71 52.15 -1.97
CA ARG A 237 -35.10 52.47 -1.57
C ARG A 237 -35.30 53.95 -1.28
N HIS A 238 -34.37 54.62 -0.59
CA HIS A 238 -34.50 56.06 -0.30
C HIS A 238 -34.50 56.92 -1.56
N HIS A 239 -33.71 56.57 -2.58
CA HIS A 239 -33.61 57.39 -3.79
C HIS A 239 -34.87 57.38 -4.67
N LYS A 240 -35.76 56.38 -4.51
CA LYS A 240 -37.00 56.24 -5.31
C LYS A 240 -38.22 56.93 -4.68
N ILE A 241 -38.13 57.40 -3.43
CA ILE A 241 -39.19 58.18 -2.77
C ILE A 241 -39.05 59.67 -3.10
N ARG A 242 -37.82 60.20 -3.17
CA ARG A 242 -37.55 61.64 -3.38
C ARG A 242 -37.85 62.16 -4.79
N SER A 243 -38.16 61.31 -5.77
CA SER A 243 -38.46 61.74 -7.15
C SER A 243 -39.96 61.84 -7.51
N LYS A 244 -40.89 61.55 -6.59
CA LYS A 244 -42.34 61.63 -6.84
C LYS A 244 -43.03 62.93 -6.41
N SER A 245 -42.34 63.84 -5.71
CA SER A 245 -42.93 65.08 -5.18
C SER A 245 -42.96 66.27 -6.15
N HIS A 246 -42.31 66.19 -7.31
CA HIS A 246 -42.10 67.36 -8.19
C HIS A 246 -43.06 67.50 -9.39
N LEU A 247 -43.94 66.54 -9.64
CA LEU A 247 -44.93 66.58 -10.74
C LEU A 247 -46.34 66.97 -10.22
N ARG A 248 -46.45 68.14 -9.59
CA ARG A 248 -47.74 68.72 -9.17
C ARG A 248 -47.74 70.25 -9.18
N GLY A 249 -47.61 70.87 -10.35
CA GLY A 249 -47.73 72.33 -10.46
C GLY A 249 -47.31 72.98 -11.77
N ARG A 250 -48.08 72.79 -12.86
CA ARG A 250 -48.30 73.78 -13.93
C ARG A 250 -49.20 73.23 -15.05
N GLN A 251 -50.47 73.62 -15.06
CA GLN A 251 -51.03 74.46 -16.12
C GLN A 251 -52.40 74.99 -15.70
N ARG A 252 -52.68 76.25 -16.07
CA ARG A 252 -53.90 77.00 -15.79
C ARG A 252 -54.10 77.90 -17.01
N VAL A 253 -55.30 77.94 -17.61
CA VAL A 253 -55.89 79.15 -18.28
C VAL A 253 -55.15 79.59 -19.58
N ASP A 254 -55.70 80.14 -20.68
CA ASP A 254 -56.93 80.87 -21.09
C ASP A 254 -57.11 80.66 -22.65
N VAL A 255 -58.14 81.07 -23.45
CA VAL A 255 -59.53 81.56 -23.28
C VAL A 255 -60.26 81.60 -24.66
N ARG A 256 -61.62 81.64 -24.69
CA ARG A 256 -62.51 82.06 -25.84
C ARG A 256 -62.40 81.21 -27.13
N THR A 257 -63.24 81.33 -28.18
CA THR A 257 -64.46 82.13 -28.53
C THR A 257 -65.32 81.26 -29.48
N ALA A 258 -66.64 81.08 -29.27
CA ALA A 258 -67.77 81.83 -29.85
C ALA A 258 -68.20 81.46 -31.30
N THR A 259 -69.53 81.46 -31.53
CA THR A 259 -70.27 81.32 -32.82
C THR A 259 -70.08 80.01 -33.61
N THR A 260 -71.08 79.49 -34.34
CA THR A 260 -72.42 80.05 -34.67
C THR A 260 -73.52 79.03 -34.39
#